data_AF-A0A2M8CXC8-F1
#
_entry.id   AF-A0A2M8CXC8-F1
#
_cell.length_a   1.000
_cell.length_b   1.000
_cell.length_c   1.000
_cell.angle_alpha   90.00
_cell.angle_beta   90.00
_cell.angle_gamma   90.00
#
_symmetry.space_group_name_H-M   'P 1'
#
loop_
_entity.id
_entity.type
_entity.pdbx_description
1 polymer ?
#
loop_
_entity_poly.entity_id
_entity_poly.type
_entity_poly.pdbx_seq_one_letter_code
_entity_poly.pdbx_strand_id
1 'polypeptide(L)' 'MAKKGIATKVRLITDAKNKYGNPTGTTYYVKKGKGATEKLSFRKYDRYAVHPETGKIGCHVLFTEKKLPPHKK' A
#
# COMPACT_ATOMS: atom_id res chain seq x y z
N MET A 1 22.12 25.05 -5.81
CA MET A 1 20.68 24.73 -5.71
C MET A 1 20.49 23.58 -4.72
N ALA A 2 19.91 23.83 -3.55
CA ALA A 2 19.52 22.74 -2.65
C ALA A 2 18.52 21.83 -3.39
N LYS A 3 18.81 20.53 -3.50
CA LYS A 3 17.84 19.57 -4.07
C LYS A 3 16.58 19.63 -3.22
N LYS A 4 15.54 20.31 -3.74
CA LYS A 4 14.22 20.47 -3.12
C LYS A 4 13.78 19.14 -2.52
N GLY A 5 13.47 19.15 -1.22
CA GLY A 5 13.31 17.99 -0.34
C GLY A 5 12.91 16.72 -1.09
N ILE A 6 13.87 15.81 -1.26
CA ILE A 6 13.71 14.60 -2.07
C ILE A 6 12.66 13.72 -1.38
N ALA A 7 11.43 13.77 -1.90
CA ALA A 7 10.39 12.86 -1.47
C ALA A 7 10.68 11.47 -2.06
N THR A 8 10.82 10.47 -1.20
CA THR A 8 11.13 9.10 -1.62
C THR A 8 9.87 8.42 -2.11
N LYS A 9 9.92 7.80 -3.30
CA LYS A 9 8.80 6.97 -3.77
C LYS A 9 8.76 5.69 -2.95
N VAL A 10 7.60 5.35 -2.39
CA VAL A 10 7.40 4.14 -1.60
C VAL A 10 6.23 3.35 -2.15
N ARG A 11 6.22 2.04 -1.89
CA ARG A 11 5.14 1.13 -2.29
C ARG A 11 4.32 0.77 -1.05
N LEU A 12 3.02 0.96 -1.13
CA LEU A 12 2.06 0.51 -0.13
C LEU A 12 1.44 -0.80 -0.61
N ILE A 13 1.46 -1.82 0.24
CA ILE A 13 0.89 -3.14 -0.03
C ILE A 13 -0.14 -3.44 1.04
N THR A 14 -1.26 -4.04 0.65
CA THR A 14 -2.22 -4.59 1.60
C THR A 14 -1.98 -6.07 1.81
N ASP A 15 -2.22 -6.55 3.02
CA ASP A 15 -2.24 -7.98 3.35
C ASP A 15 -3.67 -8.55 3.27
N ALA A 16 -4.61 -7.80 2.68
CA ALA A 16 -5.98 -8.25 2.45
C ALA A 16 -6.04 -9.47 1.52
N LYS A 17 -7.03 -10.33 1.78
CA LYS A 17 -7.29 -11.54 0.99
C LYS A 17 -8.49 -11.34 0.09
N ASN A 18 -8.44 -11.97 -1.07
CA ASN A 18 -9.57 -12.07 -2.00
C ASN A 18 -10.51 -13.23 -1.60
N LYS A 19 -11.58 -13.42 -2.38
CA LYS A 19 -12.58 -14.49 -2.18
C LYS A 19 -11.97 -15.90 -2.17
N TYR A 20 -10.81 -16.09 -2.78
CA TYR A 20 -10.11 -17.37 -2.88
C TYR A 20 -9.08 -17.58 -1.77
N GLY A 21 -8.99 -16.65 -0.80
CA GLY A 21 -8.02 -16.73 0.30
C GLY A 21 -6.60 -16.26 -0.06
N ASN A 22 -6.40 -15.81 -1.31
CA ASN A 22 -5.10 -15.34 -1.80
C ASN A 22 -4.93 -13.84 -1.52
N PRO A 23 -3.69 -13.33 -1.34
CA PRO A 23 -3.44 -11.91 -1.25
C PRO A 23 -4.00 -11.17 -2.46
N THR A 24 -4.66 -10.02 -2.27
CA THR A 24 -5.23 -9.24 -3.39
C THR A 24 -4.17 -8.71 -4.34
N GLY A 25 -2.95 -8.48 -3.84
CA GLY A 25 -1.84 -7.96 -4.64
C GLY A 25 -2.00 -6.50 -5.04
N THR A 26 -3.04 -5.81 -4.54
CA THR A 26 -3.27 -4.39 -4.78
C THR A 26 -2.13 -3.60 -4.17
N THR A 27 -1.53 -2.71 -4.95
CA THR A 27 -0.44 -1.86 -4.47
C THR A 27 -0.58 -0.43 -4.94
N TYR A 28 -0.22 0.50 -4.07
CA TYR A 28 -0.22 1.93 -4.37
C TYR A 28 1.20 2.47 -4.27
N TYR A 29 1.54 3.43 -5.13
CA TYR A 29 2.79 4.15 -5.04
C TYR A 29 2.52 5.56 -4.53
N VAL A 30 3.21 5.95 -3.47
CA VAL A 30 3.08 7.29 -2.87
C VAL A 30 4.46 7.91 -2.69
N LYS A 31 4.50 9.23 -2.54
CA LYS A 31 5.73 9.96 -2.23
C LYS A 31 5.75 10.22 -0.72
N LYS A 32 6.79 9.72 -0.05
CA LYS A 32 7.04 9.96 1.37
C LYS A 32 7.90 11.21 1.53
N GLY A 33 7.42 12.16 2.34
CA GLY A 33 8.17 13.37 2.66
C GLY A 33 9.39 13.08 3.52
N LYS A 34 10.41 13.96 3.47
CA LYS A 34 11.68 13.79 4.20
C LYS A 34 11.53 13.73 5.74
N GLY A 35 10.48 14.34 6.29
CA GLY A 35 10.23 14.37 7.74
C GLY A 35 9.53 13.14 8.30
N ALA A 36 9.08 12.20 7.46
CA ALA A 36 8.41 10.99 7.93
C ALA A 36 9.44 9.93 8.33
N THR A 37 9.64 9.76 9.64
CA THR A 37 10.52 8.72 10.23
C THR A 37 9.86 7.35 10.25
N GLU A 38 8.55 7.28 10.43
CA GLU A 38 7.80 6.03 10.55
C GLU A 38 7.34 5.46 9.20
N LYS A 39 6.99 4.18 9.17
CA LYS A 39 6.39 3.54 7.99
C LYS A 39 5.00 4.12 7.74
N LEU A 40 4.74 4.53 6.50
CA LEU A 40 3.43 5.03 6.13
C LEU A 40 2.40 3.89 6.13
N SER A 41 1.24 4.17 6.73
CA SER A 41 0.07 3.32 6.59
C SER A 41 -1.13 4.17 6.21
N PHE A 42 -1.94 3.67 5.27
CA PHE A 42 -3.12 4.37 4.80
C PHE A 42 -4.27 3.39 4.62
N ARG A 43 -5.46 3.81 5.07
CA ARG A 43 -6.69 3.10 4.77
C ARG A 43 -7.16 3.51 3.37
N LYS A 44 -7.14 2.57 2.42
CA LYS A 44 -7.56 2.79 1.02
C LYS A 44 -8.51 1.69 0.58
N TYR A 45 -9.32 2.01 -0.43
CA TYR A 45 -10.20 1.04 -1.05
C TYR A 45 -9.41 -0.01 -1.84
N ASP A 46 -9.71 -1.28 -1.60
CA ASP A 46 -9.30 -2.41 -2.41
C ASP A 46 -10.53 -3.11 -2.98
N ARG A 47 -10.67 -3.07 -4.31
CA ARG A 47 -11.80 -3.67 -5.02
C ARG A 47 -11.88 -5.19 -4.90
N TYR A 48 -10.78 -5.86 -4.54
CA TYR A 48 -10.70 -7.31 -4.45
C TYR A 48 -10.72 -7.84 -3.01
N ALA A 49 -10.54 -6.97 -2.02
CA ALA A 49 -10.55 -7.37 -0.63
C ALA A 49 -11.95 -7.81 -0.21
N VAL A 50 -12.04 -8.90 0.54
CA VAL A 50 -13.29 -9.34 1.14
C VAL A 50 -13.41 -8.76 2.54
N HIS A 51 -14.55 -8.12 2.83
CA HIS A 51 -14.82 -7.62 4.17
C HIS A 51 -15.04 -8.79 5.14
N PRO A 52 -14.35 -8.84 6.29
CA PRO A 52 -14.43 -9.98 7.21
C PRO A 52 -15.84 -10.18 7.79
N GLU A 53 -16.54 -9.09 8.11
CA GLU A 53 -17.86 -9.17 8.75
C GLU A 53 -19.02 -9.40 7.77
N THR A 54 -18.98 -8.79 6.58
CA THR A 54 -20.12 -8.82 5.64
C THR A 54 -19.93 -9.85 4.53
N GLY A 55 -18.71 -10.39 4.36
CA GLY A 55 -18.37 -11.30 3.26
C GLY A 55 -18.42 -10.67 1.87
N LYS A 56 -18.71 -9.36 1.76
CA LYS A 56 -18.82 -8.65 0.50
C LYS A 56 -17.44 -8.31 -0.05
N ILE A 57 -17.33 -8.32 -1.38
CA ILE A 57 -16.12 -7.93 -2.12
C ILE A 57 -16.08 -6.40 -2.21
N GLY A 58 -14.88 -5.84 -2.03
CA GLY A 58 -14.62 -4.41 -2.14
C GLY A 58 -14.78 -3.69 -0.81
N CYS A 59 -13.66 -3.45 -0.12
CA CYS A 59 -13.67 -2.73 1.17
C CYS A 59 -12.44 -1.85 1.36
N HIS A 60 -12.52 -0.95 2.34
CA HIS A 60 -11.37 -0.16 2.75
C HIS A 60 -10.49 -1.00 3.66
N VAL A 61 -9.24 -1.21 3.25
CA VAL A 61 -8.24 -1.98 3.97
C VAL A 61 -7.01 -1.14 4.27
N LEU A 62 -6.24 -1.56 5.27
CA LEU A 62 -4.98 -0.93 5.59
C LEU A 62 -3.92 -1.36 4.57
N PHE A 63 -3.22 -0.38 4.03
CA PHE A 63 -2.02 -0.58 3.21
C PHE A 63 -0.82 -0.08 4.00
N THR A 64 0.24 -0.88 4.04
CA THR A 64 1.48 -0.60 4.77
C THR A 64 2.64 -0.42 3.82
N GLU A 65 3.59 0.44 4.19
CA GLU A 65 4.81 0.69 3.43
C GLU A 65 5.70 -0.57 3.37
N LYS A 66 5.98 -1.02 2.15
CA LYS A 66 6.98 -2.04 1.83
C LYS A 66 8.03 -1.47 0.85
N LYS A 67 9.18 -2.14 0.79
CA LYS A 67 10.30 -1.76 -0.09
C LYS A 67 9.85 -1.71 -1.56
N LEU A 68 10.38 -0.76 -2.32
CA LEU A 68 10.18 -0.73 -3.77
C LEU A 68 10.71 -2.03 -4.40
N PRO A 69 10.03 -2.55 -5.44
CA PRO A 69 10.57 -3.66 -6.20
C PRO A 69 11.91 -3.27 -6.83
N PRO A 70 12.88 -4.21 -6.92
CA PRO A 70 14.18 -3.94 -7.51
C PRO A 70 14.03 -3.49 -8.96
N HIS A 71 14.77 -2.44 -9.34
CA HIS A 71 14.76 -1.91 -10.70
C HIS A 71 15.72 -2.74 -11.56
N LYS A 72 15.16 -3.77 -12.22
CA LYS A 72 15.80 -4.87 -12.98
C LYS A 72 16.27 -6.06 -12.11
N LYS A 73 16.08 -7.26 -12.67
CA LYS A 73 16.70 -8.51 -12.21
C LYS A 73 18.11 -8.61 -12.77
#